data_AF-A0A748IDS8-F1
#
_entry.id   AF-A0A748IDS8-F1
#
_cell.length_a   1.000
_cell.length_b   1.000
_cell.length_c   1.000
_cell.angle_alpha   90.00
_cell.angle_beta   90.00
_cell.angle_gamma   90.00
#
_symmetry.space_group_name_H-M   'P 1'
#
loop_
_entity.id
_entity.type
_entity.pdbx_description
1 polymer ?
#
loop_
_entity_poly.entity_id
_entity_poly.type
_entity_poly.pdbx_seq_one_letter_code
_entity_poly.pdbx_strand_id
1 'polypeptide(L)'
;EGLRIALDSMVHRSVANPAIRRCELMVRMRGFEDMANEEGLAGEFYTITAPSRFHAVHSKGGFVSQWDGSTPQDTQRYLCGVWAKARAAISRAGIHVFGFRVVEPHHDGTPHWHMLLFMRLQDVDTVRDILCYHARITDSEELQTPNALKARFHVEAIDPAKGSATGYIAKYISKNIDGFALDGEQDEETGENLRDMAKSVSAWASRWRIRQFQQIGGAPVTVWRELRR
;
A
#
# COMPACT_ATOMS: atom_id res chain seq x y z
N GLU A 1 -4.17 38.48 22.92
CA GLU A 1 -4.16 37.10 23.43
C GLU A 1 -4.19 36.12 22.26
N GLY A 2 -3.39 35.06 22.32
CA GLY A 2 -3.42 34.00 21.30
C GLY A 2 -4.56 33.03 21.56
N LEU A 3 -5.16 32.49 20.50
CA LEU A 3 -6.18 31.45 20.58
C LEU A 3 -5.58 30.19 21.22
N ARG A 4 -6.12 29.78 22.38
CA ARG A 4 -5.73 28.54 23.08
C ARG A 4 -6.81 27.49 22.85
N ILE A 5 -6.43 26.37 22.25
CA ILE A 5 -7.32 25.24 21.97
C ILE A 5 -6.70 23.98 22.57
N ALA A 6 -7.52 23.12 23.17
CA ALA A 6 -7.06 21.88 23.80
C ALA A 6 -6.56 20.88 22.73
N LEU A 7 -5.41 20.23 23.00
CA LEU A 7 -4.75 19.35 22.03
C LEU A 7 -5.61 18.12 21.67
N ASP A 8 -6.31 17.55 22.64
CA ASP A 8 -7.25 16.44 22.46
C ASP A 8 -8.37 16.83 21.48
N SER A 9 -8.92 18.05 21.61
CA SER A 9 -9.95 18.55 20.69
C SER A 9 -9.44 18.67 19.24
N MET A 10 -8.15 18.99 19.04
CA MET A 10 -7.52 19.02 17.72
C MET A 10 -7.27 17.60 17.17
N VAL A 11 -6.88 16.65 18.03
CA VAL A 11 -6.74 15.24 17.65
C VAL A 11 -8.09 14.69 17.18
N HIS A 12 -9.15 14.90 17.97
CA HIS A 12 -10.50 14.42 17.66
C HIS A 12 -11.13 15.02 16.40
N ARG A 13 -10.59 16.11 15.83
CA ARG A 13 -11.07 16.74 14.60
C ARG A 13 -10.18 16.49 13.37
N SER A 14 -9.03 15.86 13.56
CA SER A 14 -8.01 15.71 12.53
C SER A 14 -7.75 14.24 12.17
N VAL A 15 -6.96 14.02 11.13
CA VAL A 15 -6.48 12.69 10.72
C VAL A 15 -5.44 12.11 11.68
N ALA A 16 -5.09 12.82 12.76
CA ALA A 16 -4.37 12.23 13.88
C ALA A 16 -5.24 11.22 14.65
N ASN A 17 -6.57 11.38 14.62
CA ASN A 17 -7.51 10.35 15.08
C ASN A 17 -7.56 9.21 14.04
N PRO A 18 -7.17 7.98 14.40
CA PRO A 18 -7.17 6.83 13.50
C PRO A 18 -8.53 6.56 12.85
N ALA A 19 -9.63 6.73 13.58
CA ALA A 19 -10.98 6.52 13.04
C ALA A 19 -11.32 7.53 11.95
N ILE A 20 -10.95 8.80 12.14
CA ILE A 20 -11.15 9.85 11.12
C ILE A 20 -10.27 9.58 9.90
N ARG A 21 -9.03 9.16 10.11
CA ARG A 21 -8.09 8.81 9.04
C ARG A 21 -8.61 7.64 8.21
N ARG A 22 -9.12 6.59 8.87
CA ARG A 22 -9.75 5.43 8.22
C ARG A 22 -10.97 5.84 7.42
N CYS A 23 -11.91 6.59 8.02
CA CYS A 23 -13.09 7.09 7.31
C CYS A 23 -12.71 7.93 6.08
N GLU A 24 -11.74 8.85 6.21
CA GLU A 24 -11.25 9.65 5.07
C GLU A 24 -10.70 8.76 3.95
N LEU A 25 -9.87 7.77 4.27
CA LEU A 25 -9.30 6.87 3.26
C LEU A 25 -10.38 6.03 2.58
N MET A 26 -11.31 5.45 3.36
CA MET A 26 -12.40 4.62 2.83
C MET A 26 -13.34 5.41 1.92
N VAL A 27 -13.74 6.62 2.33
CA VAL A 27 -14.61 7.48 1.50
C VAL A 27 -13.93 7.84 0.18
N ARG A 28 -12.64 8.13 0.20
CA ARG A 28 -11.90 8.51 -1.01
C ARG A 28 -11.66 7.34 -1.94
N MET A 29 -11.39 6.16 -1.41
CA MET A 29 -11.31 4.93 -2.19
C MET A 29 -12.64 4.60 -2.83
N ARG A 30 -13.74 4.72 -2.08
CA ARG A 30 -15.07 4.51 -2.62
C ARG A 30 -15.38 5.48 -3.75
N GLY A 31 -15.08 6.77 -3.58
CA GLY A 31 -15.28 7.76 -4.66
C GLY A 31 -14.43 7.49 -5.91
N PHE A 32 -13.22 6.95 -5.75
CA PHE A 32 -12.39 6.54 -6.89
C PHE A 32 -12.95 5.31 -7.60
N GLU A 33 -13.46 4.35 -6.84
CA GLU A 33 -14.13 3.17 -7.39
C GLU A 33 -15.42 3.52 -8.12
N ASP A 34 -16.27 4.37 -7.54
CA ASP A 34 -17.52 4.80 -8.18
C ASP A 34 -17.22 5.51 -9.51
N MET A 35 -16.25 6.42 -9.54
CA MET A 35 -15.78 7.08 -10.77
C MET A 35 -15.22 6.07 -11.78
N ALA A 36 -14.41 5.11 -11.34
CA ALA A 36 -13.85 4.10 -12.22
C ALA A 36 -14.95 3.23 -12.85
N ASN A 37 -15.97 2.87 -12.09
CA ASN A 37 -17.12 2.10 -12.57
C ASN A 37 -17.96 2.89 -13.57
N GLU A 38 -18.23 4.17 -13.29
CA GLU A 38 -18.97 5.07 -14.19
C GLU A 38 -18.25 5.24 -15.54
N GLU A 39 -16.92 5.32 -15.52
CA GLU A 39 -16.07 5.49 -16.71
C GLU A 39 -15.66 4.15 -17.36
N GLY A 40 -16.13 3.01 -16.85
CA GLY A 40 -15.81 1.69 -17.40
C GLY A 40 -14.32 1.32 -17.31
N LEU A 41 -13.62 1.80 -16.29
CA LEU A 41 -12.19 1.54 -16.07
C LEU A 41 -11.95 0.19 -15.40
N ALA A 42 -10.78 -0.38 -15.65
CA ALA A 42 -10.30 -1.57 -14.97
C ALA A 42 -9.71 -1.20 -13.61
N GLY A 43 -10.04 -1.98 -12.58
CA GLY A 43 -9.37 -1.97 -11.28
C GLY A 43 -8.36 -3.11 -11.18
N GLU A 44 -7.14 -2.83 -10.75
CA GLU A 44 -6.08 -3.81 -10.59
C GLU A 44 -5.39 -3.65 -9.23
N PHE A 45 -5.16 -4.76 -8.55
CA PHE A 45 -4.43 -4.83 -7.29
C PHE A 45 -3.03 -5.39 -7.52
N TYR A 46 -2.01 -4.65 -7.11
CA TYR A 46 -0.61 -5.03 -7.28
C TYR A 46 0.08 -5.16 -5.93
N THR A 47 0.90 -6.19 -5.79
CA THR A 47 1.84 -6.34 -4.68
C THR A 47 3.26 -6.28 -5.24
N ILE A 48 4.08 -5.38 -4.72
CA ILE A 48 5.49 -5.18 -5.09
C ILE A 48 6.34 -5.34 -3.84
N THR A 49 7.30 -6.26 -3.88
CA THR A 49 8.24 -6.53 -2.77
C THR A 49 9.68 -6.25 -3.20
N ALA A 50 10.59 -6.27 -2.23
CA ALA A 50 12.01 -6.03 -2.47
C ALA A 50 12.78 -7.35 -2.72
N PRO A 51 13.98 -7.27 -3.29
CA PRO A 51 14.88 -8.41 -3.34
C PRO A 51 15.19 -9.04 -1.99
N SER A 52 15.55 -10.32 -2.01
CA SER A 52 15.82 -11.09 -0.81
C SER A 52 16.92 -10.48 0.08
N ARG A 53 17.90 -9.77 -0.49
CA ARG A 53 18.94 -9.06 0.28
C ARG A 53 18.43 -7.93 1.19
N PHE A 54 17.19 -7.48 1.00
CA PHE A 54 16.54 -6.51 1.90
C PHE A 54 15.85 -7.17 3.10
N HIS A 55 15.65 -8.49 3.06
CA HIS A 55 14.95 -9.24 4.10
C HIS A 55 15.94 -9.83 5.09
N ALA A 56 15.71 -9.64 6.38
CA ALA A 56 16.65 -10.06 7.43
C ALA A 56 16.41 -11.51 7.89
N VAL A 57 15.16 -11.97 7.87
CA VAL A 57 14.72 -13.22 8.48
C VAL A 57 13.75 -13.94 7.53
N HIS A 58 13.80 -15.28 7.50
CA HIS A 58 12.80 -16.09 6.81
C HIS A 58 11.53 -16.26 7.66
N SER A 59 10.36 -16.42 7.02
CA SER A 59 9.08 -16.58 7.74
C SER A 59 9.04 -17.78 8.68
N LYS A 60 9.84 -18.83 8.39
CA LYS A 60 9.97 -20.03 9.23
C LYS A 60 11.07 -19.92 10.30
N GLY A 61 11.68 -18.74 10.45
CA GLY A 61 12.83 -18.50 11.30
C GLY A 61 14.18 -18.72 10.60
N GLY A 62 15.23 -18.14 11.18
CA GLY A 62 16.58 -18.14 10.61
C GLY A 62 16.88 -16.90 9.76
N PHE A 63 18.16 -16.53 9.69
CA PHE A 63 18.62 -15.35 8.98
C PHE A 63 18.77 -15.63 7.48
N VAL A 64 18.41 -14.62 6.67
CA VAL A 64 18.66 -14.62 5.23
C VAL A 64 20.15 -14.36 5.00
N SER A 65 20.87 -15.29 4.37
CA SER A 65 22.32 -15.22 4.25
C SER A 65 22.82 -14.07 3.38
N GLN A 66 22.01 -13.66 2.40
CA GLN A 66 22.27 -12.55 1.50
C GLN A 66 21.80 -11.18 2.03
N TRP A 67 21.24 -11.12 3.26
CA TRP A 67 20.83 -9.86 3.85
C TRP A 67 22.01 -8.90 3.96
N ASP A 68 21.87 -7.69 3.39
CA ASP A 68 22.95 -6.71 3.29
C ASP A 68 22.96 -5.67 4.42
N GLY A 69 22.11 -5.87 5.44
CA GLY A 69 21.94 -4.92 6.53
C GLY A 69 20.97 -3.76 6.21
N SER A 70 20.29 -3.80 5.06
CA SER A 70 19.28 -2.79 4.70
C SER A 70 18.22 -2.64 5.79
N THR A 71 17.92 -1.39 6.12
CA THR A 71 16.83 -1.07 7.04
C THR A 71 15.49 -0.94 6.31
N PRO A 72 14.34 -1.00 7.01
CA PRO A 72 13.04 -0.72 6.39
C PRO A 72 12.97 0.63 5.67
N GLN A 73 13.73 1.63 6.13
CA GLN A 73 13.81 2.91 5.42
C GLN A 73 14.57 2.80 4.09
N ASP A 74 15.61 1.98 4.01
CA ASP A 74 16.37 1.74 2.78
C ASP A 74 15.55 0.95 1.77
N THR A 75 14.84 -0.09 2.23
CA THR A 75 13.88 -0.82 1.39
C THR A 75 12.77 0.09 0.88
N GLN A 76 12.20 0.96 1.73
CA GLN A 76 11.19 1.91 1.29
C GLN A 76 11.72 2.87 0.22
N ARG A 77 12.98 3.31 0.35
CA ARG A 77 13.66 4.15 -0.65
C ARG A 77 13.85 3.40 -1.98
N TYR A 78 14.23 2.13 -1.91
CA TYR A 78 14.32 1.25 -3.08
C TYR A 78 12.98 1.14 -3.80
N LEU A 79 11.89 0.81 -3.09
CA LEU A 79 10.55 0.67 -3.67
C LEU A 79 10.01 1.99 -4.25
N CYS A 80 10.30 3.13 -3.60
CA CYS A 80 10.05 4.45 -4.17
C CYS A 80 10.78 4.63 -5.52
N GLY A 81 12.01 4.14 -5.64
CA GLY A 81 12.79 4.16 -6.88
C GLY A 81 12.20 3.28 -7.98
N VAL A 82 11.74 2.07 -7.63
CA VAL A 82 11.00 1.17 -8.54
C VAL A 82 9.75 1.88 -9.07
N TRP A 83 8.93 2.43 -8.18
CA TRP A 83 7.73 3.17 -8.56
C TRP A 83 8.02 4.42 -9.39
N ALA A 84 9.07 5.17 -9.07
CA ALA A 84 9.44 6.35 -9.85
C ALA A 84 9.76 5.99 -11.30
N LYS A 85 10.51 4.90 -11.53
CA LYS A 85 10.82 4.39 -12.86
C LYS A 85 9.57 3.89 -13.59
N ALA A 86 8.74 3.10 -12.92
CA ALA A 86 7.49 2.59 -13.50
C ALA A 86 6.52 3.71 -13.86
N ARG A 87 6.29 4.66 -12.95
CA ARG A 87 5.43 5.84 -13.20
C ARG A 87 5.94 6.67 -14.37
N ALA A 88 7.25 6.83 -14.52
CA ALA A 88 7.82 7.54 -15.66
C ALA A 88 7.61 6.76 -16.98
N ALA A 89 7.70 5.43 -16.96
CA ALA A 89 7.41 4.59 -18.12
C ALA A 89 5.92 4.62 -18.51
N ILE A 90 5.01 4.49 -17.54
CA ILE A 90 3.56 4.63 -17.73
C ILE A 90 3.24 5.99 -18.37
N SER A 91 3.84 7.07 -17.86
CA SER A 91 3.65 8.41 -18.42
C SER A 91 4.17 8.56 -19.85
N ARG A 92 5.32 7.94 -20.20
CA ARG A 92 5.84 7.96 -21.57
C ARG A 92 4.98 7.16 -22.55
N ALA A 93 4.28 6.14 -22.06
CA ALA A 93 3.30 5.39 -22.83
C ALA A 93 1.97 6.16 -23.02
N GLY A 94 1.83 7.37 -22.46
CA GLY A 94 0.60 8.15 -22.54
C GLY A 94 -0.56 7.57 -21.71
N ILE A 95 -0.24 6.75 -20.70
CA ILE A 95 -1.22 6.09 -19.85
C ILE A 95 -1.41 6.89 -18.57
N HIS A 96 -2.66 7.05 -18.16
CA HIS A 96 -3.04 7.67 -16.90
C HIS A 96 -3.59 6.61 -15.94
N VAL A 97 -3.04 6.58 -14.73
CA VAL A 97 -3.51 5.73 -13.63
C VAL A 97 -3.82 6.60 -12.40
N PHE A 98 -4.83 6.21 -11.63
CA PHE A 98 -5.11 6.80 -10.32
C PHE A 98 -5.49 5.70 -9.32
N GLY A 99 -5.44 6.00 -8.03
CA GLY A 99 -5.68 4.99 -7.01
C GLY A 99 -4.95 5.25 -5.70
N PHE A 100 -4.52 4.17 -5.05
CA PHE A 100 -3.89 4.21 -3.75
C PHE A 100 -2.72 3.24 -3.63
N ARG A 101 -1.77 3.62 -2.79
CA ARG A 101 -0.65 2.79 -2.35
C ARG A 101 -0.68 2.69 -0.83
N VAL A 102 -0.59 1.47 -0.33
CA VAL A 102 -0.40 1.11 1.07
C VAL A 102 0.98 0.50 1.24
N VAL A 103 1.61 0.76 2.38
CA VAL A 103 2.84 0.11 2.80
C VAL A 103 2.62 -0.57 4.13
N GLU A 104 2.90 -1.87 4.13
CA GLU A 104 2.76 -2.76 5.27
C GLU A 104 4.13 -3.38 5.58
N PRO A 105 4.51 -3.54 6.86
CA PRO A 105 5.66 -4.35 7.22
C PRO A 105 5.34 -5.82 6.98
N HIS A 106 6.26 -6.53 6.35
CA HIS A 106 6.30 -7.98 6.37
C HIS A 106 6.74 -8.49 7.77
N HIS A 107 6.74 -9.81 8.01
CA HIS A 107 7.08 -10.40 9.31
C HIS A 107 8.47 -9.99 9.83
N ASP A 108 9.42 -9.70 8.95
CA ASP A 108 10.78 -9.24 9.27
C ASP A 108 10.90 -7.70 9.33
N GLY A 109 9.77 -6.99 9.21
CA GLY A 109 9.69 -5.53 9.20
C GLY A 109 10.01 -4.90 7.85
N THR A 110 10.30 -5.70 6.82
CA THR A 110 10.62 -5.22 5.47
C THR A 110 9.35 -4.67 4.79
N PRO A 111 9.35 -3.42 4.28
CA PRO A 111 8.18 -2.83 3.64
C PRO A 111 7.75 -3.58 2.37
N HIS A 112 6.45 -3.88 2.27
CA HIS A 112 5.78 -4.31 1.04
C HIS A 112 4.84 -3.22 0.54
N TRP A 113 4.73 -3.08 -0.78
CA TRP A 113 3.81 -2.13 -1.41
C TRP A 113 2.59 -2.87 -1.95
N HIS A 114 1.42 -2.42 -1.53
CA HIS A 114 0.14 -2.84 -2.08
C HIS A 114 -0.51 -1.66 -2.79
N MET A 115 -0.92 -1.83 -4.05
CA MET A 115 -1.40 -0.76 -4.88
C MET A 115 -2.72 -1.14 -5.52
N LEU A 116 -3.76 -0.33 -5.28
CA LEU A 116 -5.00 -0.40 -6.04
C LEU A 116 -4.94 0.71 -7.09
N LEU A 117 -4.94 0.35 -8.37
CA LEU A 117 -4.88 1.31 -9.48
C LEU A 117 -6.06 1.11 -10.42
N PHE A 118 -6.58 2.22 -10.94
CA PHE A 118 -7.61 2.29 -11.96
C PHE A 118 -7.03 2.86 -13.26
N MET A 119 -7.39 2.25 -14.39
CA MET A 119 -6.90 2.60 -15.73
C MET A 119 -7.88 2.15 -16.82
N ARG A 120 -7.71 2.60 -18.07
CA ARG A 120 -8.54 2.13 -19.18
C ARG A 120 -8.30 0.64 -19.43
N LEU A 121 -9.35 -0.09 -19.82
CA LEU A 121 -9.29 -1.53 -20.10
C LEU A 121 -8.15 -1.91 -21.06
N GLN A 122 -7.97 -1.13 -22.13
CA GLN A 122 -6.93 -1.34 -23.14
C GLN A 122 -5.50 -1.13 -22.64
N ASP A 123 -5.32 -0.41 -21.52
CA ASP A 123 -4.00 -0.07 -20.98
C ASP A 123 -3.50 -1.11 -19.95
N VAL A 124 -4.38 -2.02 -19.49
CA VAL A 124 -4.11 -2.95 -18.38
C VAL A 124 -2.84 -3.77 -18.60
N ASP A 125 -2.71 -4.42 -19.74
CA ASP A 125 -1.56 -5.28 -20.01
C ASP A 125 -0.25 -4.48 -20.11
N THR A 126 -0.30 -3.28 -20.70
CA THR A 126 0.87 -2.40 -20.75
C THR A 126 1.30 -1.95 -19.35
N VAL A 127 0.36 -1.63 -18.46
CA VAL A 127 0.67 -1.26 -17.08
C VAL A 127 1.23 -2.46 -16.30
N ARG A 128 0.65 -3.65 -16.47
CA ARG A 128 1.17 -4.89 -15.88
C ARG A 128 2.61 -5.15 -16.29
N ASP A 129 2.91 -5.05 -17.58
CA ASP A 129 4.25 -5.29 -18.13
C ASP A 129 5.26 -4.29 -17.58
N ILE A 130 4.92 -3.00 -17.56
CA ILE A 130 5.80 -1.95 -17.01
C ILE A 130 6.09 -2.17 -15.53
N LEU A 131 5.06 -2.45 -14.73
CA LEU A 131 5.23 -2.68 -13.29
C LEU A 131 6.02 -3.96 -13.02
N CYS A 132 5.70 -5.04 -13.72
CA CYS A 132 6.40 -6.33 -13.65
C CYS A 132 7.89 -6.17 -13.96
N TYR A 133 8.22 -5.51 -15.07
CA TYR A 133 9.59 -5.27 -15.48
C TYR A 133 10.37 -4.51 -14.39
N HIS A 134 9.86 -3.39 -13.91
CA HIS A 134 10.59 -2.59 -12.92
C HIS A 134 10.67 -3.25 -11.55
N ALA A 135 9.68 -4.06 -11.16
CA ALA A 135 9.72 -4.83 -9.92
C ALA A 135 10.76 -5.96 -9.95
N ARG A 136 10.98 -6.57 -11.13
CA ARG A 136 11.78 -7.80 -11.29
C ARG A 136 13.18 -7.58 -11.86
N ILE A 137 13.49 -6.43 -12.45
CA ILE A 137 14.79 -6.19 -13.11
C ILE A 137 15.99 -6.25 -12.13
N THR A 138 15.81 -5.80 -10.89
CA THR A 138 16.89 -5.81 -9.89
C THR A 138 16.92 -7.16 -9.19
N ASP A 139 18.12 -7.74 -9.15
CA ASP A 139 18.43 -9.05 -8.58
C ASP A 139 17.58 -10.16 -9.23
N SER A 140 17.40 -10.06 -10.56
CA SER A 140 16.53 -10.95 -11.35
C SER A 140 16.99 -12.41 -11.35
N GLU A 141 18.27 -12.65 -11.09
CA GLU A 141 18.89 -13.96 -10.97
C GLU A 141 18.32 -14.79 -9.81
N GLU A 142 17.67 -14.17 -8.80
CA GLU A 142 17.00 -14.90 -7.73
C GLU A 142 15.59 -15.41 -8.14
N LEU A 143 15.06 -14.93 -9.26
CA LEU A 143 13.68 -15.17 -9.70
C LEU A 143 13.53 -16.43 -10.58
N GLN A 144 14.12 -17.54 -10.13
CA GLN A 144 14.21 -18.78 -10.91
C GLN A 144 12.95 -19.67 -10.85
N THR A 145 12.00 -19.34 -9.98
CA THR A 145 10.79 -20.15 -9.77
C THR A 145 9.51 -19.31 -9.92
N PRO A 146 8.37 -19.92 -10.29
CA PRO A 146 7.08 -19.23 -10.31
C PRO A 146 6.73 -18.59 -8.96
N ASN A 147 7.11 -19.25 -7.86
CA ASN A 147 6.90 -18.73 -6.51
C ASN A 147 7.75 -17.48 -6.26
N ALA A 148 9.02 -17.46 -6.65
CA ALA A 148 9.88 -16.28 -6.52
C ALA A 148 9.39 -15.10 -7.38
N LEU A 149 8.96 -15.39 -8.62
CA LEU A 149 8.37 -14.40 -9.51
C LEU A 149 7.10 -13.78 -8.92
N LYS A 150 6.20 -14.62 -8.37
CA LYS A 150 4.96 -14.19 -7.71
C LYS A 150 5.25 -13.42 -6.42
N ALA A 151 6.20 -13.87 -5.62
CA ALA A 151 6.61 -13.21 -4.38
C ALA A 151 7.16 -11.80 -4.66
N ARG A 152 7.92 -11.62 -5.76
CA ARG A 152 8.44 -10.30 -6.14
C ARG A 152 7.37 -9.34 -6.64
N PHE A 153 6.50 -9.86 -7.51
CA PHE A 153 5.44 -9.09 -8.13
C PHE A 153 4.22 -9.97 -8.37
N HIS A 154 3.09 -9.59 -7.78
CA HIS A 154 1.80 -10.23 -7.98
C HIS A 154 0.76 -9.20 -8.39
N VAL A 155 -0.14 -9.62 -9.28
CA VAL A 155 -1.27 -8.83 -9.75
C VAL A 155 -2.54 -9.66 -9.62
N GLU A 156 -3.62 -9.00 -9.21
CA GLU A 156 -4.97 -9.52 -9.20
C GLU A 156 -5.91 -8.48 -9.82
N ALA A 157 -6.66 -8.89 -10.85
CA ALA A 157 -7.72 -8.06 -11.41
C ALA A 157 -8.88 -8.00 -10.41
N ILE A 158 -9.42 -6.79 -10.20
CA ILE A 158 -10.60 -6.64 -9.35
C ILE A 158 -11.81 -7.22 -10.08
N ASP A 159 -12.45 -8.20 -9.45
CA ASP A 159 -13.67 -8.82 -9.94
C ASP A 159 -14.88 -8.29 -9.15
N PRO A 160 -15.75 -7.45 -9.77
CA PRO A 160 -16.92 -6.90 -9.10
C PRO A 160 -17.87 -7.97 -8.53
N ALA A 161 -17.84 -9.21 -9.04
CA ALA A 161 -18.65 -10.30 -8.52
C ALA A 161 -18.09 -10.90 -7.23
N LYS A 162 -16.79 -10.76 -6.96
CA LYS A 162 -16.12 -11.26 -5.74
C LYS A 162 -15.99 -10.21 -4.65
N GLY A 163 -16.04 -8.94 -5.01
CA GLY A 163 -15.98 -7.84 -4.06
C GLY A 163 -15.72 -6.50 -4.72
N SER A 164 -15.84 -5.44 -3.94
CA SER A 164 -15.49 -4.08 -4.38
C SER A 164 -13.98 -3.88 -4.38
N ALA A 165 -13.49 -2.99 -5.26
CA ALA A 165 -12.10 -2.55 -5.26
C ALA A 165 -11.70 -1.98 -3.88
N THR A 166 -12.62 -1.24 -3.25
CA THR A 166 -12.48 -0.76 -1.88
C THR A 166 -12.32 -1.92 -0.88
N GLY A 167 -13.05 -3.02 -1.06
CA GLY A 167 -12.94 -4.22 -0.21
C GLY A 167 -11.55 -4.85 -0.23
N TYR A 168 -10.92 -4.92 -1.41
CA TYR A 168 -9.57 -5.47 -1.58
C TYR A 168 -8.52 -4.73 -0.75
N ILE A 169 -8.60 -3.39 -0.69
CA ILE A 169 -7.66 -2.56 0.06
C ILE A 169 -8.10 -2.31 1.52
N ALA A 170 -9.37 -2.57 1.86
CA ALA A 170 -9.93 -2.34 3.20
C ALA A 170 -9.21 -3.17 4.28
N LYS A 171 -8.90 -4.44 4.02
CA LYS A 171 -8.10 -5.29 4.93
C LYS A 171 -6.79 -4.60 5.30
N TYR A 172 -6.08 -4.06 4.30
CA TYR A 172 -4.81 -3.37 4.49
C TYR A 172 -4.98 -2.07 5.27
N ILE A 173 -6.05 -1.30 5.06
CA ILE A 173 -6.32 -0.10 5.86
C ILE A 173 -6.57 -0.44 7.33
N SER A 174 -7.47 -1.39 7.60
CA SER A 174 -7.82 -1.76 8.97
C SER A 174 -6.61 -2.31 9.71
N LYS A 175 -5.84 -3.21 9.08
CA LYS A 175 -4.57 -3.74 9.63
C LYS A 175 -3.55 -2.67 9.98
N ASN A 176 -3.50 -1.56 9.22
CA ASN A 176 -2.43 -0.57 9.32
C ASN A 176 -2.82 0.71 10.11
N ILE A 177 -4.08 0.89 10.51
CA ILE A 177 -4.55 2.13 11.17
C ILE A 177 -5.02 1.90 12.60
N ASP A 178 -6.04 1.07 12.81
CA ASP A 178 -6.71 0.98 14.11
C ASP A 178 -7.21 -0.43 14.47
N GLY A 179 -7.03 -1.42 13.58
CA GLY A 179 -7.55 -2.77 13.80
C GLY A 179 -9.08 -2.82 13.80
N PHE A 180 -9.76 -1.79 13.27
CA PHE A 180 -11.21 -1.68 13.34
C PHE A 180 -11.91 -2.85 12.65
N ALA A 181 -12.90 -3.42 13.34
CA ALA A 181 -13.66 -4.60 12.91
C ALA A 181 -12.80 -5.88 12.71
N LEU A 182 -11.62 -5.94 13.33
CA LEU A 182 -10.74 -7.12 13.33
C LEU A 182 -10.65 -7.78 14.73
N ASP A 183 -11.60 -7.51 15.63
CA ASP A 183 -11.64 -8.12 16.97
C ASP A 183 -11.83 -9.65 16.83
N GLY A 184 -10.82 -10.41 17.23
CA GLY A 184 -10.81 -11.88 17.18
C GLY A 184 -10.22 -12.47 15.90
N GLU A 185 -9.85 -11.65 14.92
CA GLU A 185 -9.16 -12.08 13.71
C GLU A 185 -7.64 -12.19 13.95
N GLN A 186 -7.03 -13.25 13.43
CA GLN A 186 -5.59 -13.48 13.49
C GLN A 186 -4.95 -13.21 12.13
N ASP A 187 -3.73 -12.69 12.16
CA ASP A 187 -2.94 -12.57 10.96
C ASP A 187 -2.52 -13.95 10.42
N GLU A 188 -2.74 -14.19 9.13
CA GLU A 188 -2.44 -15.48 8.49
C GLU A 188 -0.94 -15.83 8.49
N GLU A 189 -0.07 -14.83 8.61
CA GLU A 189 1.38 -14.99 8.53
C GLU A 189 2.03 -15.11 9.92
N THR A 190 1.59 -14.28 10.87
CA THR A 190 2.19 -14.20 12.21
C THR A 190 1.37 -14.91 13.29
N GLY A 191 0.07 -15.16 13.05
CA GLY A 191 -0.86 -15.68 14.05
C GLY A 191 -1.23 -14.70 15.16
N GLU A 192 -0.71 -13.47 15.12
CA GLU A 192 -0.97 -12.43 16.12
C GLU A 192 -2.35 -11.78 15.93
N ASN A 193 -2.88 -11.21 17.02
CA ASN A 193 -4.15 -10.49 16.98
C ASN A 193 -4.02 -9.21 16.14
N LEU A 194 -4.90 -9.07 15.14
CA LEU A 194 -4.83 -7.96 14.17
C LEU A 194 -4.96 -6.56 14.80
N ARG A 195 -5.56 -6.43 15.99
CA ARG A 195 -5.69 -5.15 16.70
C ARG A 195 -4.38 -4.68 17.31
N ASP A 196 -3.60 -5.59 17.90
CA ASP A 196 -2.30 -5.25 18.47
C ASP A 196 -1.25 -5.06 17.36
N MET A 197 -1.38 -5.80 16.25
CA MET A 197 -0.62 -5.55 15.03
C MET A 197 -0.77 -4.12 14.51
N ALA A 198 -1.97 -3.54 14.51
CA ALA A 198 -2.18 -2.17 14.02
C ALA A 198 -1.37 -1.12 14.79
N LYS A 199 -1.18 -1.30 16.11
CA LYS A 199 -0.32 -0.44 16.94
C LYS A 199 1.16 -0.65 16.58
N SER A 200 1.60 -1.91 16.47
CA SER A 200 2.98 -2.27 16.09
C SER A 200 3.36 -1.71 14.73
N VAL A 201 2.45 -1.83 13.75
CA VAL A 201 2.59 -1.30 12.40
C VAL A 201 2.66 0.23 12.40
N SER A 202 1.82 0.91 13.20
CA SER A 202 1.87 2.37 13.34
C SER A 202 3.18 2.85 13.99
N ALA A 203 3.67 2.12 14.99
CA ALA A 203 4.96 2.40 15.63
C ALA A 203 6.13 2.16 14.66
N TRP A 204 6.11 1.05 13.90
CA TRP A 204 7.06 0.75 12.85
C TRP A 204 7.12 1.87 11.80
N ALA A 205 5.98 2.26 11.26
CA ALA A 205 5.89 3.31 10.25
C ALA A 205 6.44 4.65 10.79
N SER A 206 6.13 5.00 12.04
CA SER A 206 6.63 6.19 12.70
C SER A 206 8.15 6.13 12.93
N ARG A 207 8.66 5.00 13.41
CA ARG A 207 10.08 4.76 13.70
C ARG A 207 10.95 4.89 12.46
N TRP A 208 10.45 4.44 11.31
CA TRP A 208 11.16 4.45 10.04
C TRP A 208 10.80 5.64 9.13
N ARG A 209 9.86 6.48 9.57
CA ARG A 209 9.32 7.64 8.83
C ARG A 209 8.69 7.25 7.49
N ILE A 210 7.97 6.13 7.49
CA ILE A 210 7.32 5.58 6.30
C ILE A 210 5.90 6.12 6.20
N ARG A 211 5.61 6.81 5.09
CA ARG A 211 4.23 7.16 4.75
C ARG A 211 3.50 5.90 4.28
N GLN A 212 2.68 5.31 5.15
CA GLN A 212 1.92 4.10 4.85
C GLN A 212 0.94 4.30 3.69
N PHE A 213 0.10 5.35 3.75
CA PHE A 213 -0.94 5.58 2.77
C PHE A 213 -0.63 6.76 1.85
N GLN A 214 -0.70 6.52 0.55
CA GLN A 214 -0.52 7.54 -0.47
C GLN A 214 -1.57 7.38 -1.57
N GLN A 215 -2.29 8.45 -1.85
CA GLN A 215 -3.08 8.54 -3.08
C GLN A 215 -2.17 8.75 -4.29
N ILE A 216 -2.57 8.17 -5.41
CA ILE A 216 -1.98 8.32 -6.73
C ILE A 216 -3.02 8.97 -7.64
N GLY A 217 -2.63 10.04 -8.34
CA GLY A 217 -3.55 10.81 -9.19
C GLY A 217 -4.73 11.43 -8.43
N GLY A 218 -5.77 11.82 -9.15
CA GLY A 218 -7.03 12.34 -8.61
C GLY A 218 -6.94 13.70 -7.90
N ALA A 219 -8.09 14.16 -7.38
CA ALA A 219 -8.19 15.45 -6.71
C ALA A 219 -7.42 15.48 -5.37
N PRO A 220 -6.75 16.61 -5.02
CA PRO A 220 -6.02 16.75 -3.78
C PRO A 220 -6.90 16.54 -2.54
N VAL A 221 -6.36 15.85 -1.52
CA VAL A 221 -7.05 15.63 -0.24
C VAL A 221 -7.32 16.93 0.52
N THR A 222 -6.52 17.96 0.27
CA THR A 222 -6.63 19.25 0.95
C THR A 222 -7.99 19.88 0.76
N VAL A 223 -8.56 19.84 -0.46
CA VAL A 223 -9.88 20.42 -0.75
C VAL A 223 -10.96 19.74 0.08
N TRP A 224 -10.95 18.40 0.12
CA TRP A 224 -11.85 17.62 0.97
C TRP A 224 -11.73 17.99 2.44
N ARG A 225 -10.50 18.11 2.95
CA ARG A 225 -10.24 18.44 4.36
C ARG A 225 -10.71 19.85 4.73
N GLU A 226 -10.61 20.81 3.83
CA GLU A 226 -11.11 22.17 4.06
C GLU A 226 -12.65 22.21 4.03
N LEU A 227 -13.30 21.49 3.11
CA LEU A 227 -14.78 21.42 3.05
C LEU A 227 -15.42 20.70 4.24
N ARG A 228 -14.68 19.79 4.90
CA ARG A 228 -15.16 19.03 6.06
C ARG A 228 -15.03 19.79 7.39
N ARG A 229 -14.20 20.84 7.45
CA ARG A 229 -13.99 21.61 8.69
C ARG A 229 -15.24 22.36 9.09
#